data_AF-A0A6V7J7F9-F1
#
_entry.id   AF-A0A6V7J7F9-F1
#
_cell.length_a   1.000
_cell.length_b   1.000
_cell.length_c   1.000
_cell.angle_alpha   90.00
_cell.angle_beta   90.00
_cell.angle_gamma   90.00
#
_symmetry.space_group_name_H-M   'P 1'
#
loop_
_entity.id
_entity.type
_entity.pdbx_description
1 polymer ?
#
loop_
_entity_poly.entity_id
_entity_poly.type
_entity_poly.pdbx_seq_one_letter_code
_entity_poly.pdbx_strand_id
1 'polypeptide(L)' 'GPEMSCYNCNKTGHIARSCPEGGNDGGRFALQSCYNCNKTGHIARNCTEAGGKICYVCGKSGHISRECDQDDRK' A
#
# COMPACT_ATOMS: atom_id res chain seq x y z
N GLY A 1 -24.70 -15.39 -12.52
CA GLY A 1 -23.63 -14.39 -12.76
C GLY A 1 -22.29 -15.05 -12.52
N PRO A 2 -21.17 -14.53 -13.08
CA PRO A 2 -19.87 -15.20 -12.94
C PRO A 2 -19.50 -15.29 -11.46
N GLU A 3 -19.33 -16.52 -10.97
CA GLU A 3 -18.93 -16.78 -9.60
C GLU A 3 -17.55 -16.18 -9.38
N MET A 4 -17.44 -15.31 -8.38
CA MET A 4 -16.20 -14.59 -8.11
C MET A 4 -15.22 -15.53 -7.42
N SER A 5 -14.33 -16.11 -8.21
CA SER A 5 -13.32 -17.09 -7.78
C SER A 5 -11.97 -16.44 -7.53
N CYS A 6 -11.38 -16.74 -6.39
CA CYS A 6 -10.06 -16.27 -6.03
C CYS A 6 -8.99 -17.16 -6.63
N TYR A 7 -8.23 -16.61 -7.58
CA TYR A 7 -7.10 -17.30 -8.21
C TYR A 7 -5.86 -17.43 -7.30
N ASN A 8 -5.87 -16.80 -6.11
CA ASN A 8 -4.78 -16.95 -5.12
C ASN A 8 -4.96 -18.18 -4.20
N CYS A 9 -6.20 -18.55 -3.85
CA CYS A 9 -6.48 -19.66 -2.94
C CYS A 9 -7.46 -20.70 -3.51
N ASN A 10 -7.89 -20.54 -4.77
CA ASN A 10 -8.86 -21.39 -5.47
C ASN A 10 -10.25 -21.49 -4.78
N LYS A 11 -10.57 -20.59 -3.85
CA LYS A 11 -11.89 -20.52 -3.19
C LYS A 11 -12.82 -19.55 -3.90
N THR A 12 -14.11 -19.80 -3.84
CA THR A 12 -15.18 -18.94 -4.39
C THR A 12 -15.76 -18.01 -3.32
N GLY A 13 -16.42 -16.93 -3.74
CA GLY A 13 -17.03 -15.93 -2.85
C GLY A 13 -16.22 -14.65 -2.65
N HIS A 14 -15.02 -14.56 -3.24
CA HIS A 14 -14.19 -13.36 -3.25
C HIS A 14 -13.20 -13.40 -4.43
N ILE A 15 -12.72 -12.23 -4.87
CA ILE A 15 -11.60 -12.11 -5.83
C ILE A 15 -10.26 -12.12 -5.09
N ALA A 16 -9.16 -12.40 -5.80
CA ALA A 16 -7.80 -12.38 -5.22
C ALA A 16 -7.44 -11.07 -4.48
N ARG A 17 -8.06 -9.96 -4.86
CA ARG A 17 -7.90 -8.64 -4.21
C ARG A 17 -8.48 -8.59 -2.79
N SER A 18 -9.47 -9.44 -2.51
CA SER A 18 -10.21 -9.54 -1.25
C SER A 18 -10.00 -10.92 -0.63
N CYS A 19 -8.93 -11.61 -1.01
CA CYS A 19 -8.61 -12.93 -0.48
C CYS A 19 -8.23 -12.82 1.00
N PRO A 20 -8.95 -13.45 1.93
CA PRO A 20 -8.60 -13.41 3.34
C PRO A 20 -7.29 -14.16 3.61
N GLU A 21 -6.93 -15.11 2.75
CA GLU A 21 -5.70 -15.90 2.82
C GLU A 21 -4.54 -15.29 1.99
N GLY A 22 -4.80 -14.22 1.24
CA GLY A 22 -3.84 -13.71 0.26
C GLY A 22 -4.20 -12.36 -0.36
N GLY A 23 -4.80 -11.46 0.39
CA GLY A 23 -5.45 -10.25 -0.11
C GLY A 23 -5.51 -9.10 0.90
N ASN A 24 -4.74 -9.17 1.97
CA ASN A 24 -4.50 -8.07 2.89
C ASN A 24 -3.02 -7.71 2.84
N ASP A 25 -2.58 -6.98 1.82
CA ASP A 25 -1.24 -6.38 1.77
C ASP A 25 -0.01 -7.34 1.82
N GLY A 26 -0.14 -8.59 2.27
CA GLY A 26 1.01 -9.45 2.60
C GLY A 26 1.62 -10.14 1.39
N GLY A 27 0.83 -10.50 0.37
CA GLY A 27 1.34 -11.26 -0.78
C GLY A 27 2.05 -10.41 -1.84
N ARG A 28 1.63 -9.15 -2.01
CA ARG A 28 2.25 -8.21 -2.97
C ARG A 28 3.28 -7.29 -2.32
N PHE A 29 3.16 -7.05 -1.02
CA PHE A 29 4.08 -6.15 -0.31
C PHE A 29 5.09 -6.86 0.59
N ALA A 30 5.10 -8.20 0.67
CA ALA A 30 6.18 -8.95 1.33
C ALA A 30 7.58 -8.57 0.83
N LEU A 31 7.71 -8.24 -0.46
CA LEU A 31 8.97 -7.75 -1.07
C LEU A 31 9.01 -6.22 -1.22
N GLN A 32 7.93 -5.50 -0.93
CA GLN A 32 7.94 -4.04 -1.00
C GLN A 32 8.44 -3.47 0.31
N SER A 33 9.55 -2.74 0.22
CA SER A 33 10.06 -1.92 1.31
C SER A 33 9.16 -0.70 1.48
N CYS A 34 8.68 -0.52 2.70
CA CYS A 34 7.96 0.67 3.11
C CYS A 34 8.85 1.91 2.95
N TYR A 35 8.43 2.85 2.12
CA TYR A 35 9.18 4.11 1.91
C TYR A 35 9.24 5.02 3.15
N ASN A 36 8.43 4.77 4.19
CA ASN A 36 8.44 5.55 5.43
C ASN A 36 9.45 5.02 6.46
N CYS A 37 9.60 3.70 6.59
CA CYS A 37 10.43 3.08 7.64
C CYS A 37 11.50 2.11 7.11
N ASN A 38 11.59 1.94 5.80
CA ASN A 38 12.48 0.99 5.10
C ASN A 38 12.27 -0.49 5.46
N LYS A 39 11.21 -0.84 6.19
CA LYS A 39 10.86 -2.23 6.52
C LYS A 39 9.98 -2.85 5.44
N THR A 40 10.16 -4.13 5.18
CA THR A 40 9.33 -4.88 4.22
C THR A 40 8.07 -5.43 4.88
N GLY A 41 7.11 -5.91 4.07
CA GLY A 41 5.86 -6.51 4.56
C GLY A 41 4.69 -5.53 4.67
N HIS A 42 4.90 -4.24 4.40
CA HIS A 42 3.85 -3.23 4.29
C HIS A 42 4.30 -2.06 3.40
N ILE A 43 3.34 -1.27 2.91
CA ILE A 43 3.61 -0.03 2.18
C ILE A 43 3.55 1.19 3.11
N ALA A 44 4.09 2.32 2.66
CA ALA A 44 4.09 3.58 3.43
C ALA A 44 2.69 4.00 3.95
N ARG A 45 1.62 3.64 3.24
CA ARG A 45 0.24 3.90 3.65
C ARG A 45 -0.23 3.07 4.85
N ASN A 46 0.31 1.86 5.02
CA ASN A 46 -0.01 0.94 6.11
C ASN A 46 1.12 0.88 7.17
N CYS A 47 2.04 1.85 7.12
CA CYS A 47 3.13 1.97 8.08
C CYS A 47 2.59 2.50 9.42
N THR A 48 2.65 1.67 10.45
CA THR A 48 2.32 2.03 11.84
C THR A 48 3.50 2.60 12.60
N GLU A 49 4.72 2.42 12.08
CA GLU A 49 5.92 3.06 12.61
C GLU A 49 5.92 4.54 12.21
N ALA A 50 6.36 5.40 13.13
CA ALA A 50 6.34 6.87 13.02
C ALA A 50 7.34 7.44 11.98
N GLY A 51 7.49 6.77 10.84
CA GLY A 51 8.01 7.39 9.62
C GLY A 51 6.92 8.32 9.09
N GLY A 52 6.99 9.59 9.45
CA GLY A 52 6.01 10.59 9.04
C GLY A 52 5.88 10.68 7.52
N LYS A 53 4.67 11.02 7.05
CA LYS A 53 4.33 11.28 5.64
C LYS A 53 5.50 11.92 4.89
N ILE A 54 6.08 11.23 3.91
CA ILE A 54 7.08 11.81 3.00
C ILE A 54 6.36 12.39 1.79
N CYS A 55 6.72 13.61 1.44
CA CYS A 55 6.23 14.26 0.24
C CYS A 55 6.96 13.71 -0.98
N TYR A 56 6.24 13.12 -1.94
CA TYR A 56 6.85 12.63 -3.17
C TYR A 56 7.20 13.75 -4.19
N VAL A 57 6.85 15.00 -3.88
CA VAL A 57 7.18 16.17 -4.71
C VAL A 57 8.51 16.78 -4.26
N CYS A 58 8.66 17.09 -2.97
CA CYS A 58 9.83 17.77 -2.44
C CYS A 58 10.75 16.89 -1.58
N GLY A 59 10.38 15.62 -1.32
CA GLY A 59 11.15 14.66 -0.53
C GLY A 59 11.16 14.90 0.98
N LYS A 60 10.48 15.95 1.48
CA LYS A 60 10.46 16.28 2.92
C LYS A 60 9.43 15.45 3.68
N SER A 61 9.74 15.11 4.93
CA SER A 61 8.80 14.48 5.87
C SER A 61 7.84 15.51 6.48
N GLY A 62 6.69 15.04 6.97
CA GLY A 62 5.66 15.82 7.66
C GLY A 62 4.40 16.10 6.83
N HIS A 63 4.44 15.88 5.51
CA HIS A 63 3.30 16.08 4.61
C HIS A 63 3.37 15.14 3.40
N ILE A 64 2.25 14.87 2.74
CA ILE A 64 2.23 14.12 1.46
C ILE A 64 2.20 15.09 0.25
N SER A 65 2.40 14.58 -0.96
CA SER A 65 2.36 15.37 -2.21
C SER A 65 1.13 16.28 -2.36
N ARG A 66 -0.06 15.83 -1.91
CA ARG A 66 -1.29 16.64 -1.96
C ARG A 66 -1.28 17.84 -1.01
N GLU A 67 -0.49 17.74 0.05
CA GLU A 67 -0.30 18.78 1.06
C GLU A 67 0.97 19.61 0.77
N CYS A 68 1.66 19.36 -0.36
CA CYS A 68 2.89 20.06 -0.72
C CYS A 68 2.59 21.43 -1.32
N ASP A 69 3.19 22.46 -0.74
CA ASP A 69 3.13 23.83 -1.24
C ASP A 69 4.11 24.08 -2.41
N GLN A 70 5.06 23.15 -2.63
CA GLN A 70 6.05 23.20 -3.71
C GLN A 70 5.61 22.42 -4.97
N ASP A 71 4.37 21.93 -5.02
CA ASP A 71 3.86 21.26 -6.22
C ASP A 71 3.30 22.29 -7.20
N ASP A 72 4.10 22.61 -8.21
CA ASP A 72 3.77 23.56 -9.30
C ASP A 72 2.64 23.05 -10.22
N ARG A 73 2.21 21.78 -10.06
CA ARG A 73 1.10 21.16 -10.81
C ARG A 73 -0.26 21.33 -10.14
N LYS A 74 -0.34 22.11 -9.08
CA LYS A 74 -1.54 22.34 -8.28
C LYS A 74 -2.46 23.42 -8.86
#